data_AF-A0A8U0Q8C2-F1
#
_entry.id   AF-A0A8U0Q8C2-F1
#
_cell.length_a   1.000
_cell.length_b   1.000
_cell.length_c   1.000
_cell.angle_alpha   90.00
_cell.angle_beta   90.00
_cell.angle_gamma   90.00
#
_symmetry.space_group_name_H-M   'P 1'
#
loop_
_entity.id
_entity.type
_entity.pdbx_description
1 polymer ?
#
loop_
_entity_poly.entity_id
_entity_poly.type
_entity_poly.pdbx_seq_one_letter_code
_entity_poly.pdbx_strand_id
1 'polypeptide(L)'
;STEIDDVIRKSTNLLLTRTLSNCLQYAMKKKNVGLAELVQVIINTTQLEASCVYLEEFISNITNVPPDTANATKLYGTSTFKDARHAAEEEIYTNLNAKIDQFLQLADYDWTAAQGGGAPSDYLSDLIAFLCSTFSVFTHLPGKVAQTACMSACKHLSTSLLQLLLETDVRQVSMGALQQFNTDVKECERFARAGPVPGFQGDTLLLAFSDLRQLLDLFTQWDWSSYLADYGRPTCKYLRVNPHTALALLEKMKDTSRKNNMFAQFRKNERDKQKLIDTVVKQLRNLISAHQT
;
A
#
# COMPACT_ATOMS: atom_id res chain seq x y z
N SER A 1 -5.51 27.86 -46.18
CA SER A 1 -4.10 27.90 -46.61
C SER A 1 -3.34 26.92 -45.73
N THR A 2 -2.61 25.96 -46.32
CA THR A 2 -1.88 24.91 -45.59
C THR A 2 -0.83 25.47 -44.63
N GLU A 3 -0.18 26.59 -44.98
CA GLU A 3 0.79 27.26 -44.11
C GLU A 3 0.15 27.84 -42.84
N ILE A 4 -1.07 28.40 -42.96
CA ILE A 4 -1.81 28.95 -41.82
C ILE A 4 -2.22 27.81 -40.87
N ASP A 5 -2.66 26.67 -41.41
CA ASP A 5 -3.00 25.48 -40.62
C ASP A 5 -1.79 24.99 -39.82
N ASP A 6 -0.64 24.83 -40.48
CA ASP A 6 0.59 24.38 -39.82
C ASP A 6 1.06 25.34 -38.73
N VAL A 7 0.96 26.65 -38.94
CA VAL A 7 1.32 27.65 -37.92
C VAL A 7 0.38 27.55 -36.72
N ILE A 8 -0.94 27.50 -36.94
CA ILE A 8 -1.93 27.39 -35.85
C ILE A 8 -1.71 26.11 -35.04
N ARG A 9 -1.49 24.97 -35.70
CA ARG A 9 -1.26 23.69 -35.01
C ARG A 9 0.05 23.70 -34.23
N LYS A 10 1.13 24.22 -34.79
CA LYS A 10 2.43 24.36 -34.08
C LYS A 10 2.32 25.29 -32.86
N SER A 11 1.67 26.44 -33.00
CA SER A 11 1.44 27.37 -31.89
C SER A 11 0.56 26.75 -30.79
N THR A 12 -0.50 26.05 -31.18
CA THR A 12 -1.38 25.32 -30.25
C THR A 12 -0.60 24.25 -29.50
N ASN A 13 0.22 23.47 -30.21
CA ASN A 13 1.10 22.47 -29.61
C ASN A 13 2.09 23.07 -28.61
N LEU A 14 2.67 24.24 -28.91
CA LEU A 14 3.56 24.92 -27.98
C LEU A 14 2.83 25.32 -26.69
N LEU A 15 1.61 25.85 -26.80
CA LEU A 15 0.81 26.23 -25.63
C LEU A 15 0.43 25.02 -24.78
N LEU A 16 0.00 23.92 -25.42
CA LEU A 16 -0.39 22.69 -24.72
C LEU A 16 0.81 22.04 -24.03
N THR A 17 1.87 21.76 -24.81
CA THR A 17 3.02 20.97 -24.32
C THR A 17 3.92 21.75 -23.37
N ARG A 18 4.04 23.07 -23.53
CA ARG A 18 4.95 23.89 -22.71
C ARG A 18 4.23 24.66 -21.63
N THR A 19 3.21 25.44 -21.98
CA THR A 19 2.56 26.32 -21.00
C THR A 19 1.66 25.53 -20.08
N LEU A 20 0.70 24.80 -20.65
CA LEU A 20 -0.30 24.08 -19.86
C LEU A 20 0.32 22.92 -19.09
N SER A 21 1.23 22.15 -19.69
CA SER A 21 1.98 21.11 -18.99
C SER A 21 2.72 21.64 -17.76
N ASN A 22 3.42 22.78 -17.87
CA ASN A 22 4.10 23.41 -16.74
C ASN A 22 3.13 23.88 -15.66
N CYS A 23 1.97 24.44 -16.04
CA CYS A 23 0.93 24.83 -15.09
C CYS A 23 0.38 23.63 -14.32
N LEU A 24 0.10 22.52 -15.01
CA LEU A 24 -0.37 21.28 -14.39
C LEU A 24 0.68 20.71 -13.45
N GLN A 25 1.94 20.62 -13.88
CA GLN A 25 3.03 20.15 -13.02
C GLN A 25 3.20 21.02 -11.77
N TYR A 26 3.11 22.34 -11.91
CA TYR A 26 3.16 23.25 -10.78
C TYR A 26 1.99 23.05 -9.80
N ALA A 27 0.77 22.86 -10.33
CA ALA A 27 -0.42 22.59 -9.52
C ALA A 27 -0.29 21.27 -8.75
N MET A 28 0.22 20.22 -9.38
CA MET A 28 0.40 18.91 -8.77
C MET A 28 1.55 18.88 -7.75
N LYS A 29 2.62 19.65 -7.94
CA LYS A 29 3.80 19.67 -7.05
C LYS A 29 3.73 20.71 -5.94
N LYS A 30 2.62 21.42 -5.80
CA LYS A 30 2.45 22.40 -4.73
C LYS A 30 2.48 21.68 -3.38
N LYS A 31 3.21 22.23 -2.41
CA LYS A 31 3.58 21.59 -1.12
C LYS A 31 2.39 21.06 -0.27
N ASN A 32 1.15 21.39 -0.61
CA ASN A 32 -0.06 21.00 0.11
C ASN A 32 -1.21 20.62 -0.86
N VAL A 33 -0.92 20.03 -2.02
CA VAL A 33 -1.99 19.57 -2.90
C VAL A 33 -2.82 18.50 -2.19
N GLY A 34 -4.13 18.70 -2.11
CA GLY A 34 -5.03 17.72 -1.50
C GLY A 34 -5.30 16.54 -2.42
N LEU A 35 -5.59 15.36 -1.84
CA LEU A 35 -5.99 14.18 -2.63
C LEU A 35 -7.22 14.49 -3.52
N ALA A 36 -8.19 15.25 -3.01
CA ALA A 36 -9.36 15.68 -3.79
C ALA A 36 -8.98 16.60 -4.96
N GLU A 37 -7.97 17.46 -4.80
CA GLU A 37 -7.49 18.32 -5.88
C GLU A 37 -6.80 17.49 -6.97
N LEU A 38 -5.98 16.50 -6.59
CA LEU A 38 -5.36 15.57 -7.53
C LEU A 38 -6.40 14.74 -8.29
N VAL A 39 -7.45 14.27 -7.61
CA VAL A 39 -8.59 13.59 -8.25
C VAL A 39 -9.24 14.50 -9.29
N GLN A 40 -9.44 15.78 -8.96
CA GLN A 40 -10.00 16.74 -9.91
C GLN A 40 -9.07 17.00 -11.10
N VAL A 41 -7.75 17.02 -10.89
CA VAL A 41 -6.78 17.11 -11.99
C VAL A 41 -6.94 15.91 -12.95
N ILE A 42 -7.06 14.69 -12.45
CA ILE A 42 -7.26 13.49 -13.28
C ILE A 42 -8.57 13.57 -14.08
N ILE A 43 -9.66 14.00 -13.44
CA ILE A 43 -10.95 14.17 -14.10
C ILE A 43 -10.82 15.22 -15.21
N ASN A 44 -10.24 16.38 -14.90
CA ASN A 44 -10.09 17.48 -15.84
C ASN A 44 -9.19 17.09 -17.03
N THR A 45 -8.04 16.45 -16.78
CA THR A 45 -7.15 16.02 -17.87
C THR A 45 -7.78 14.94 -18.74
N THR A 46 -8.62 14.06 -18.17
CA THR A 46 -9.37 13.06 -18.94
C THR A 46 -10.41 13.72 -19.86
N GLN A 47 -11.13 14.74 -19.38
CA GLN A 47 -12.09 15.49 -20.21
C GLN A 47 -11.39 16.33 -21.28
N LEU A 48 -10.25 16.96 -20.94
CA LEU A 48 -9.44 17.71 -21.88
C LEU A 48 -8.85 16.80 -22.97
N GLU A 49 -8.39 15.60 -22.61
CA GLU A 49 -7.94 14.57 -23.56
C GLU A 49 -9.07 14.19 -24.53
N ALA A 50 -10.27 13.91 -24.03
CA ALA A 50 -11.43 13.60 -24.87
C ALA A 50 -11.83 14.76 -25.78
N SER A 51 -11.63 16.00 -25.33
CA SER A 51 -11.98 17.21 -26.07
C SER A 51 -10.96 17.58 -27.16
N CYS A 52 -9.78 16.96 -27.20
CA CYS A 52 -8.75 17.26 -28.20
C CYS A 52 -9.23 17.06 -29.64
N VAL A 53 -10.13 16.10 -29.87
CA VAL A 53 -10.70 15.86 -31.21
C VAL A 53 -11.47 17.07 -31.74
N TYR A 54 -12.25 17.75 -30.88
CA TYR A 54 -13.01 18.93 -31.26
C TYR A 54 -12.10 20.13 -31.53
N LEU A 55 -10.96 20.22 -30.83
CA LEU A 55 -9.96 21.23 -31.11
C LEU A 55 -9.30 20.99 -32.48
N GLU A 56 -8.99 19.74 -32.83
CA GLU A 56 -8.48 19.40 -34.15
C GLU A 56 -9.48 19.70 -35.27
N GLU A 57 -10.75 19.35 -35.06
CA GLU A 57 -11.86 19.64 -36.00
C GLU A 57 -12.06 21.15 -36.16
N PHE A 58 -12.04 21.91 -35.06
CA PHE A 58 -12.15 23.36 -35.10
C PHE A 58 -11.04 24.00 -35.94
N ILE A 59 -9.78 23.58 -35.73
CA ILE A 59 -8.64 24.09 -36.52
C ILE A 59 -8.83 23.75 -38.00
N SER A 60 -9.21 22.51 -38.32
CA SER A 60 -9.49 22.09 -39.71
C SER A 60 -10.60 22.92 -40.37
N ASN A 61 -11.67 23.21 -39.63
CA ASN A 61 -12.80 24.00 -40.12
C ASN A 61 -12.42 25.46 -40.42
N ILE A 62 -11.61 26.09 -39.55
CA ILE A 62 -11.19 27.49 -39.79
C ILE A 62 -10.12 27.61 -40.88
N THR A 63 -9.32 26.56 -41.13
CA THR A 63 -8.25 26.60 -42.14
C THR A 63 -8.69 26.04 -43.50
N ASN A 64 -9.85 25.38 -43.55
CA ASN A 64 -10.34 24.56 -44.67
C ASN A 64 -9.32 23.49 -45.11
N VAL A 65 -8.56 22.94 -44.15
CA VAL A 65 -7.59 21.86 -44.39
C VAL A 65 -8.11 20.58 -43.74
N PRO A 66 -8.36 19.51 -44.53
CA PRO A 66 -8.80 18.23 -43.99
C PRO A 66 -7.78 17.64 -43.02
N PRO A 67 -8.22 17.00 -41.93
CA PRO A 67 -7.33 16.42 -40.91
C PRO A 67 -6.44 15.28 -41.45
N ASP A 68 -6.88 14.57 -42.50
CA ASP A 68 -6.17 13.44 -43.11
C ASP A 68 -5.15 13.85 -44.20
N THR A 69 -4.81 15.13 -44.29
CA THR A 69 -3.77 15.57 -45.21
C THR A 69 -2.42 15.02 -44.74
N ALA A 70 -1.74 14.23 -45.58
CA ALA A 70 -0.53 13.46 -45.21
C ALA A 70 0.63 14.26 -44.60
N ASN A 71 0.61 15.60 -44.69
CA ASN A 71 1.62 16.51 -44.15
C ASN A 71 1.12 17.41 -43.00
N ALA A 72 -0.13 17.24 -42.52
CA ALA A 72 -0.67 18.08 -41.46
C ALA A 72 -0.06 17.72 -40.09
N THR A 73 0.42 18.73 -39.37
CA THR A 73 0.98 18.58 -38.02
C THR A 73 -0.13 18.15 -37.04
N LYS A 74 -0.06 16.97 -36.41
CA LYS A 74 -1.07 16.55 -35.41
C LYS A 74 -0.97 17.33 -34.10
N LEU A 75 -2.07 17.41 -33.33
CA LEU A 75 -1.98 17.99 -31.99
C LEU A 75 -1.40 16.99 -30.99
N TYR A 76 -0.52 17.49 -30.11
CA TYR A 76 0.09 16.74 -29.00
C TYR A 76 -0.70 16.90 -27.69
N GLY A 77 -1.93 17.40 -27.76
CA GLY A 77 -2.80 17.58 -26.58
C GLY A 77 -3.07 16.25 -25.87
N THR A 78 -3.43 15.22 -26.63
CA THR A 78 -3.73 13.88 -26.10
C THR A 78 -2.56 13.28 -25.32
N SER A 79 -1.34 13.33 -25.87
CA SER A 79 -0.15 12.82 -25.16
C SER A 79 0.16 13.66 -23.92
N THR A 80 0.07 14.98 -24.02
CA THR A 80 0.33 15.89 -22.89
C THR A 80 -0.62 15.64 -21.72
N PHE A 81 -1.92 15.45 -22.00
CA PHE A 81 -2.91 15.18 -20.96
C PHE A 81 -2.80 13.78 -20.37
N LYS A 82 -2.40 12.78 -21.18
CA LYS A 82 -2.04 11.45 -20.66
C LYS A 82 -0.88 11.51 -19.68
N ASP A 83 0.19 12.22 -20.03
CA ASP A 83 1.37 12.36 -19.17
C ASP A 83 1.01 13.10 -17.87
N ALA A 84 0.23 14.18 -17.96
CA ALA A 84 -0.25 14.90 -16.80
C ALA A 84 -1.18 14.04 -15.91
N ARG A 85 -2.03 13.21 -16.51
CA ARG A 85 -2.87 12.27 -15.76
C ARG A 85 -2.01 11.25 -15.01
N HIS A 86 -1.04 10.61 -15.67
CA HIS A 86 -0.15 9.67 -14.99
C HIS A 86 0.62 10.32 -13.84
N ALA A 87 1.12 11.54 -14.02
CA ALA A 87 1.79 12.28 -12.94
C ALA A 87 0.84 12.54 -11.75
N ALA A 88 -0.43 12.89 -12.01
CA ALA A 88 -1.43 13.06 -10.95
C ALA A 88 -1.74 11.74 -10.23
N GLU A 89 -1.82 10.62 -10.96
CA GLU A 89 -2.01 9.29 -10.38
C GLU A 89 -0.86 8.90 -9.44
N GLU A 90 0.39 9.12 -9.86
CA GLU A 90 1.58 8.87 -9.05
C GLU A 90 1.60 9.70 -7.76
N GLU A 91 1.21 10.99 -7.85
CA GLU A 91 1.07 11.85 -6.69
C GLU A 91 -0.03 11.37 -5.74
N ILE A 92 -1.15 10.84 -6.25
CA ILE A 92 -2.18 10.23 -5.39
C ILE A 92 -1.59 9.07 -4.58
N TYR A 93 -0.85 8.16 -5.21
CA TYR A 93 -0.26 7.02 -4.52
C TYR A 93 0.74 7.46 -3.47
N THR A 94 1.60 8.42 -3.80
CA THR A 94 2.62 8.97 -2.90
C THR A 94 1.98 9.66 -1.70
N ASN A 95 1.01 10.55 -1.93
CA ASN A 95 0.34 11.29 -0.86
C ASN A 95 -0.50 10.36 0.04
N LEU A 96 -1.15 9.36 -0.54
CA LEU A 96 -1.93 8.39 0.23
C LEU A 96 -1.03 7.54 1.14
N ASN A 97 0.10 7.04 0.63
CA ASN A 97 1.07 6.28 1.42
C ASN A 97 1.71 7.15 2.50
N ALA A 98 2.08 8.40 2.18
CA ALA A 98 2.59 9.35 3.17
C ALA A 98 1.57 9.66 4.28
N LYS A 99 0.27 9.69 3.96
CA LYS A 99 -0.80 9.84 4.96
C LYS A 99 -0.92 8.61 5.84
N ILE A 100 -0.84 7.41 5.29
CA ILE A 100 -0.78 6.16 6.06
C ILE A 100 0.38 6.21 7.05
N ASP A 101 1.57 6.62 6.60
CA ASP A 101 2.75 6.72 7.47
C ASP A 101 2.57 7.74 8.60
N GLN A 102 1.90 8.87 8.34
CA GLN A 102 1.57 9.85 9.39
C GLN A 102 0.66 9.26 10.48
N PHE A 103 -0.31 8.43 10.13
CA PHE A 103 -1.15 7.73 11.12
C PHE A 103 -0.35 6.66 11.88
N LEU A 104 0.52 5.92 11.19
CA LEU A 104 1.34 4.88 11.81
C LEU A 104 2.34 5.44 12.83
N GLN A 105 2.81 6.67 12.66
CA GLN A 105 3.63 7.37 13.65
C GLN A 105 2.91 7.60 14.99
N LEU A 106 1.58 7.51 15.03
CA LEU A 106 0.78 7.61 16.25
C LEU A 106 0.62 6.27 16.96
N ALA A 107 1.16 5.19 16.42
CA ALA A 107 1.06 3.87 17.03
C ALA A 107 1.85 3.83 18.35
N ASP A 108 1.13 3.55 19.44
CA ASP A 108 1.69 3.45 20.80
C ASP A 108 1.39 2.07 21.39
N TYR A 109 2.03 1.04 20.83
CA TYR A 109 1.87 -0.32 21.33
C TYR A 109 2.65 -0.54 22.63
N ASP A 110 1.97 -1.01 23.68
CA ASP A 110 2.67 -1.65 24.80
C ASP A 110 3.14 -3.05 24.38
N TRP A 111 4.35 -3.14 23.84
CA TRP A 111 4.97 -4.39 23.41
C TRP A 111 5.23 -5.39 24.54
N THR A 112 5.04 -4.99 25.80
CA THR A 112 5.19 -5.84 26.97
C THR A 112 3.86 -6.25 27.62
N ALA A 113 2.73 -5.82 27.06
CA ALA A 113 1.40 -6.06 27.60
C ALA A 113 1.12 -7.55 27.87
N ALA A 114 0.53 -7.86 29.03
CA ALA A 114 0.23 -9.25 29.39
C ALA A 114 -0.92 -9.85 28.56
N GLN A 115 -1.86 -9.01 28.12
CA GLN A 115 -3.05 -9.38 27.36
C GLN A 115 -3.36 -8.32 26.30
N GLY A 116 -4.06 -8.70 25.23
CA GLY A 116 -4.57 -7.76 24.24
C GLY A 116 -5.76 -6.95 24.78
N GLY A 117 -5.94 -5.72 24.28
CA GLY A 117 -7.01 -4.81 24.66
C GLY A 117 -8.40 -5.19 24.12
N GLY A 118 -8.48 -6.15 23.20
CA GLY A 118 -9.74 -6.74 22.70
C GLY A 118 -10.51 -5.87 21.70
N ALA A 119 -10.10 -4.63 21.50
CA ALA A 119 -10.58 -3.72 20.46
C ALA A 119 -9.41 -3.25 19.58
N PRO A 120 -9.67 -2.80 18.34
CA PRO A 120 -8.64 -2.19 17.51
C PRO A 120 -8.06 -0.91 18.17
N SER A 121 -6.80 -0.62 17.89
CA SER A 121 -6.12 0.59 18.34
C SER A 121 -6.75 1.84 17.72
N ASP A 122 -6.83 2.93 18.50
CA ASP A 122 -7.51 4.16 18.10
C ASP A 122 -6.92 4.76 16.81
N TYR A 123 -5.59 4.84 16.73
CA TYR A 123 -4.88 5.37 15.54
C TYR A 123 -5.26 4.60 14.27
N LEU A 124 -5.47 3.28 14.39
CA LEU A 124 -5.81 2.44 13.26
C LEU A 124 -7.26 2.62 12.87
N SER A 125 -8.16 2.72 13.84
CA SER A 125 -9.57 3.01 13.60
C SER A 125 -9.73 4.35 12.85
N ASP A 126 -8.99 5.37 13.27
CA ASP A 126 -8.96 6.67 12.60
C ASP A 126 -8.37 6.59 11.19
N LEU A 127 -7.29 5.81 11.00
CA LEU A 127 -6.71 5.55 9.69
C LEU A 127 -7.71 4.87 8.75
N ILE A 128 -8.41 3.83 9.20
CA ILE A 128 -9.43 3.13 8.41
C ILE A 128 -10.58 4.08 8.06
N ALA A 129 -11.03 4.90 9.00
CA ALA A 129 -12.06 5.92 8.74
C ALA A 129 -11.59 6.94 7.68
N PHE A 130 -10.34 7.40 7.76
CA PHE A 130 -9.72 8.26 6.76
C PHE A 130 -9.67 7.60 5.38
N LEU A 131 -9.25 6.34 5.29
CA LEU A 131 -9.19 5.59 4.03
C LEU A 131 -10.58 5.40 3.42
N CYS A 132 -11.59 5.03 4.23
CA CYS A 132 -12.98 4.94 3.79
C CYS A 132 -13.48 6.28 3.22
N SER A 133 -13.26 7.38 3.93
CA SER A 133 -13.63 8.72 3.47
C SER A 133 -12.90 9.09 2.17
N THR A 134 -11.61 8.77 2.07
CA THR A 134 -10.79 9.10 0.88
C THR A 134 -11.24 8.30 -0.34
N PHE A 135 -11.44 6.99 -0.20
CA PHE A 135 -11.86 6.14 -1.31
C PHE A 135 -13.29 6.43 -1.79
N SER A 136 -14.15 7.00 -0.93
CA SER A 136 -15.45 7.51 -1.37
C SER A 136 -15.33 8.60 -2.44
N VAL A 137 -14.33 9.49 -2.32
CA VAL A 137 -14.03 10.54 -3.31
C VAL A 137 -13.43 9.93 -4.59
N PHE A 138 -12.71 8.81 -4.48
CA PHE A 138 -12.08 8.14 -5.60
C PHE A 138 -13.08 7.42 -6.52
N THR A 139 -14.36 7.34 -6.16
CA THR A 139 -15.42 6.83 -7.05
C THR A 139 -15.55 7.63 -8.34
N HIS A 140 -15.06 8.87 -8.38
CA HIS A 140 -15.01 9.70 -9.57
C HIS A 140 -13.78 9.46 -10.46
N LEU A 141 -12.80 8.68 -9.99
CA LEU A 141 -11.64 8.29 -10.79
C LEU A 141 -11.99 7.17 -11.77
N PRO A 142 -11.21 7.00 -12.85
CA PRO A 142 -11.27 5.79 -13.66
C PRO A 142 -11.09 4.54 -12.77
N GLY A 143 -11.93 3.52 -12.94
CA GLY A 143 -11.99 2.39 -12.02
C GLY A 143 -10.63 1.70 -11.76
N LYS A 144 -9.78 1.58 -12.80
CA LYS A 144 -8.43 1.01 -12.65
C LYS A 144 -7.52 1.85 -11.76
N VAL A 145 -7.65 3.19 -11.80
CA VAL A 145 -6.84 4.11 -10.99
C VAL A 145 -7.23 3.97 -9.52
N ALA A 146 -8.53 4.01 -9.23
CA ALA A 146 -9.03 3.84 -7.87
C ALA A 146 -8.63 2.48 -7.27
N GLN A 147 -8.74 1.40 -8.06
CA GLN A 147 -8.30 0.05 -7.66
C GLN A 147 -6.80 0.00 -7.38
N THR A 148 -6.00 0.61 -8.24
CA THR A 148 -4.53 0.65 -8.08
C THR A 148 -4.16 1.44 -6.82
N ALA A 149 -4.79 2.59 -6.58
CA ALA A 149 -4.59 3.37 -5.36
C ALA A 149 -4.94 2.56 -4.10
N CYS A 150 -6.09 1.87 -4.11
CA CYS A 150 -6.54 1.05 -2.98
C CYS A 150 -5.62 -0.14 -2.72
N MET A 151 -5.19 -0.84 -3.77
CA MET A 151 -4.25 -1.95 -3.65
C MET A 151 -2.88 -1.47 -3.15
N SER A 152 -2.40 -0.34 -3.66
CA SER A 152 -1.15 0.31 -3.23
C SER A 152 -1.21 0.64 -1.73
N ALA A 153 -2.27 1.31 -1.30
CA ALA A 153 -2.51 1.66 0.11
C ALA A 153 -2.56 0.42 1.03
N CYS A 154 -3.28 -0.63 0.63
CA CYS A 154 -3.38 -1.85 1.44
C CYS A 154 -2.02 -2.58 1.54
N LYS A 155 -1.28 -2.65 0.44
CA LYS A 155 0.08 -3.24 0.43
C LYS A 155 1.05 -2.43 1.28
N HIS A 156 1.01 -1.10 1.16
CA HIS A 156 1.82 -0.20 1.96
C HIS A 156 1.51 -0.37 3.44
N LEU A 157 0.22 -0.31 3.82
CA LEU A 157 -0.23 -0.52 5.20
C LEU A 157 0.23 -1.87 5.76
N SER A 158 0.04 -2.96 5.04
CA SER A 158 0.48 -4.30 5.43
C SER A 158 2.00 -4.36 5.66
N THR A 159 2.77 -3.77 4.74
CA THR A 159 4.24 -3.73 4.81
C THR A 159 4.71 -2.88 5.98
N SER A 160 4.15 -1.69 6.17
CA SER A 160 4.51 -0.77 7.24
C SER A 160 4.12 -1.31 8.62
N LEU A 161 2.98 -2.02 8.75
CA LEU A 161 2.63 -2.73 9.98
C LEU A 161 3.64 -3.84 10.31
N LEU A 162 4.08 -4.62 9.31
CA LEU A 162 5.13 -5.62 9.53
C LEU A 162 6.45 -4.96 9.94
N GLN A 163 6.81 -3.84 9.34
CA GLN A 163 8.00 -3.08 9.71
C GLN A 163 7.90 -2.58 11.15
N LEU A 164 6.78 -1.99 11.54
CA LEU A 164 6.51 -1.52 12.90
C LEU A 164 6.72 -2.64 13.95
N LEU A 165 6.22 -3.84 13.66
CA LEU A 165 6.42 -5.02 14.52
C LEU A 165 7.90 -5.44 14.64
N LEU A 166 8.69 -5.19 13.59
CA LEU A 166 10.08 -5.63 13.48
C LEU A 166 11.11 -4.54 13.74
N GLU A 167 10.69 -3.30 13.97
CA GLU A 167 11.53 -2.14 14.21
C GLU A 167 12.61 -2.40 15.26
N THR A 168 13.81 -1.84 15.06
CA THR A 168 14.96 -2.05 15.94
C THR A 168 14.71 -1.59 17.38
N ASP A 169 13.85 -0.59 17.55
CA ASP A 169 13.48 -0.04 18.85
C ASP A 169 12.54 -0.96 19.64
N VAL A 170 11.79 -1.83 18.94
CA VAL A 170 10.98 -2.88 19.54
C VAL A 170 11.88 -4.02 19.99
N ARG A 171 12.42 -3.92 21.21
CA ARG A 171 13.35 -4.92 21.74
C ARG A 171 12.69 -6.24 22.14
N GLN A 172 11.41 -6.18 22.49
CA GLN A 172 10.71 -7.31 23.08
C GLN A 172 9.25 -7.27 22.66
N VAL A 173 8.66 -8.43 22.35
CA VAL A 173 7.24 -8.55 22.02
C VAL A 173 6.61 -9.65 22.87
N SER A 174 5.66 -9.29 23.72
CA SER A 174 4.86 -10.24 24.48
C SER A 174 3.79 -10.88 23.60
N MET A 175 3.24 -12.02 24.03
CA MET A 175 2.09 -12.62 23.35
C MET A 175 0.84 -11.73 23.43
N GLY A 176 0.65 -10.97 24.53
CA GLY A 176 -0.47 -10.03 24.66
C GLY A 176 -0.40 -8.88 23.65
N ALA A 177 0.79 -8.30 23.47
CA ALA A 177 1.03 -7.28 22.44
C ALA A 177 0.82 -7.83 21.03
N LEU A 178 1.30 -9.04 20.75
CA LEU A 178 1.08 -9.69 19.46
C LEU A 178 -0.41 -9.96 19.18
N GLN A 179 -1.19 -10.27 20.22
CA GLN A 179 -2.65 -10.41 20.10
C GLN A 179 -3.36 -9.08 19.83
N GLN A 180 -2.89 -7.98 20.43
CA GLN A 180 -3.40 -6.64 20.11
C GLN A 180 -3.10 -6.29 18.65
N PHE A 181 -1.84 -6.43 18.22
CA PHE A 181 -1.44 -6.22 16.83
C PHE A 181 -2.22 -7.13 15.85
N ASN A 182 -2.53 -8.36 16.24
CA ASN A 182 -3.37 -9.26 15.45
C ASN A 182 -4.84 -8.80 15.36
N THR A 183 -5.35 -8.10 16.37
CA THR A 183 -6.68 -7.48 16.34
C THR A 183 -6.71 -6.33 15.33
N ASP A 184 -5.64 -5.54 15.32
CA ASP A 184 -5.42 -4.45 14.38
C ASP A 184 -5.36 -4.93 12.93
N VAL A 185 -4.56 -5.98 12.65
CA VAL A 185 -4.50 -6.57 11.31
C VAL A 185 -5.85 -7.13 10.86
N LYS A 186 -6.65 -7.71 11.76
CA LYS A 186 -8.01 -8.18 11.43
C LYS A 186 -8.93 -7.03 11.04
N GLU A 187 -8.75 -5.84 11.61
CA GLU A 187 -9.53 -4.66 11.21
C GLU A 187 -9.14 -4.19 9.80
N CYS A 188 -7.84 -4.20 9.47
CA CYS A 188 -7.37 -3.97 8.10
C CYS A 188 -7.96 -4.99 7.10
N GLU A 189 -8.02 -6.26 7.48
CA GLU A 189 -8.64 -7.31 6.65
C GLU A 189 -10.15 -7.11 6.52
N ARG A 190 -10.85 -6.67 7.58
CA ARG A 190 -12.27 -6.32 7.51
C ARG A 190 -12.50 -5.19 6.52
N PHE A 191 -11.68 -4.14 6.60
CA PHE A 191 -11.69 -3.04 5.64
C PHE A 191 -11.48 -3.53 4.21
N ALA A 192 -10.46 -4.35 3.96
CA ALA A 192 -10.19 -4.89 2.63
C ALA A 192 -11.34 -5.75 2.09
N ARG A 193 -11.98 -6.57 2.95
CA ARG A 193 -13.13 -7.41 2.59
C ARG A 193 -14.39 -6.59 2.29
N ALA A 194 -14.55 -5.42 2.92
CA ALA A 194 -15.68 -4.54 2.67
C ALA A 194 -15.68 -3.95 1.25
N GLY A 195 -14.55 -4.03 0.52
CA GLY A 195 -14.45 -3.56 -0.86
C GLY A 195 -14.55 -2.03 -0.94
N PRO A 196 -13.57 -1.28 -0.41
CA PRO A 196 -13.63 0.18 -0.32
C PRO A 196 -13.70 0.88 -1.69
N VAL A 197 -13.32 0.19 -2.76
CA VAL A 197 -13.43 0.64 -4.15
C VAL A 197 -14.09 -0.46 -4.99
N PRO A 198 -15.02 -0.14 -5.90
CA PRO A 198 -15.68 -1.13 -6.74
C PRO A 198 -14.74 -1.81 -7.75
N GLY A 199 -15.12 -3.02 -8.15
CA GLY A 199 -14.51 -3.78 -9.26
C GLY A 199 -13.32 -4.68 -8.88
N PHE A 200 -13.00 -4.82 -7.59
CA PHE A 200 -12.20 -5.96 -7.13
C PHE A 200 -12.98 -7.28 -7.30
N GLN A 201 -12.28 -8.34 -7.68
CA GLN A 201 -12.86 -9.68 -7.77
C GLN A 201 -12.62 -10.45 -6.47
N GLY A 202 -13.70 -10.86 -5.79
CA GLY A 202 -13.63 -11.65 -4.56
C GLY A 202 -12.65 -11.09 -3.53
N ASP A 203 -11.78 -11.96 -3.01
CA ASP A 203 -10.83 -11.64 -1.95
C ASP A 203 -9.49 -11.05 -2.45
N THR A 204 -9.44 -10.50 -3.68
CA THR A 204 -8.18 -9.99 -4.27
C THR A 204 -7.49 -8.96 -3.38
N LEU A 205 -8.24 -8.07 -2.73
CA LEU A 205 -7.66 -7.05 -1.85
C LEU A 205 -7.09 -7.64 -0.55
N LEU A 206 -7.65 -8.75 -0.06
CA LEU A 206 -7.13 -9.47 1.11
C LEU A 206 -5.75 -10.09 0.85
N LEU A 207 -5.39 -10.30 -0.43
CA LEU A 207 -4.05 -10.78 -0.78
C LEU A 207 -2.94 -9.82 -0.33
N ALA A 208 -3.23 -8.52 -0.18
CA ALA A 208 -2.27 -7.54 0.34
C ALA A 208 -1.84 -7.82 1.80
N PHE A 209 -2.69 -8.49 2.58
CA PHE A 209 -2.44 -8.80 3.99
C PHE A 209 -2.03 -10.25 4.23
N SER A 210 -1.99 -11.09 3.19
CA SER A 210 -1.81 -12.54 3.34
C SER A 210 -0.46 -12.93 3.98
N ASP A 211 0.61 -12.21 3.67
CA ASP A 211 1.93 -12.48 4.25
C ASP A 211 1.92 -12.21 5.77
N LEU A 212 1.36 -11.06 6.18
CA LEU A 212 1.22 -10.68 7.59
C LEU A 212 0.25 -11.60 8.34
N ARG A 213 -0.87 -11.97 7.72
CA ARG A 213 -1.86 -12.90 8.27
C ARG A 213 -1.25 -14.26 8.56
N GLN A 214 -0.56 -14.86 7.58
CA GLN A 214 0.08 -16.16 7.77
C GLN A 214 1.17 -16.11 8.84
N LEU A 215 1.96 -15.03 8.90
CA LEU A 215 2.94 -14.83 9.97
C LEU A 215 2.25 -14.80 11.33
N LEU A 216 1.20 -14.00 11.50
CA LEU A 216 0.49 -13.92 12.77
C LEU A 216 -0.21 -15.23 13.15
N ASP A 217 -0.77 -15.97 12.19
CA ASP A 217 -1.36 -17.28 12.44
C ASP A 217 -0.34 -18.28 12.95
N LEU A 218 0.85 -18.33 12.35
CA LEU A 218 1.94 -19.21 12.79
C LEU A 218 2.28 -18.97 14.27
N PHE A 219 2.38 -17.71 14.68
CA PHE A 219 2.75 -17.34 16.04
C PHE A 219 1.62 -17.48 17.05
N THR A 220 0.40 -17.11 16.66
CA THR A 220 -0.78 -17.19 17.55
C THR A 220 -1.26 -18.62 17.76
N GLN A 221 -1.17 -19.48 16.74
CA GLN A 221 -1.50 -20.91 16.81
C GLN A 221 -0.33 -21.78 17.28
N TRP A 222 0.89 -21.22 17.32
CA TRP A 222 2.12 -21.93 17.66
C TRP A 222 2.40 -23.17 16.78
N ASP A 223 2.10 -23.06 15.50
CA ASP A 223 2.04 -24.18 14.54
C ASP A 223 3.39 -24.45 13.85
N TRP A 224 4.49 -24.32 14.62
CA TRP A 224 5.86 -24.43 14.11
C TRP A 224 6.19 -25.82 13.57
N SER A 225 5.57 -26.86 14.12
CA SER A 225 5.77 -28.24 13.67
C SER A 225 5.32 -28.41 12.21
N SER A 226 4.13 -27.95 11.86
CA SER A 226 3.60 -27.96 10.50
C SER A 226 4.42 -27.06 9.58
N TYR A 227 4.77 -25.84 10.03
CA TYR A 227 5.58 -24.92 9.24
C TYR A 227 6.93 -25.53 8.84
N LEU A 228 7.67 -26.11 9.80
CA LEU A 228 8.99 -26.67 9.55
C LEU A 228 8.93 -27.97 8.73
N ALA A 229 7.91 -28.81 8.92
CA ALA A 229 7.78 -30.07 8.21
C ALA A 229 7.39 -29.89 6.73
N ASP A 230 6.54 -28.90 6.44
CA ASP A 230 6.03 -28.65 5.10
C ASP A 230 6.74 -27.48 4.39
N TYR A 231 7.75 -26.87 5.01
CA TYR A 231 8.47 -25.76 4.39
C TYR A 231 8.99 -26.12 2.99
N GLY A 232 8.81 -25.21 2.04
CA GLY A 232 9.21 -25.41 0.63
C GLY A 232 8.23 -26.25 -0.20
N ARG A 233 7.19 -26.87 0.40
CA ARG A 233 6.15 -27.59 -0.36
C ARG A 233 5.10 -26.62 -0.91
N PRO A 234 4.58 -26.83 -2.12
CA PRO A 234 3.56 -25.95 -2.72
C PRO A 234 2.20 -25.99 -1.98
N THR A 235 1.94 -27.05 -1.20
CA THR A 235 0.70 -27.24 -0.44
C THR A 235 0.81 -26.79 1.02
N CYS A 236 1.91 -26.14 1.41
CA CYS A 236 2.11 -25.77 2.81
C CYS A 236 1.17 -24.62 3.24
N LYS A 237 0.69 -24.70 4.48
CA LYS A 237 -0.26 -23.72 5.05
C LYS A 237 0.32 -22.31 5.15
N TYR A 238 1.62 -22.20 5.40
CA TYR A 238 2.34 -20.94 5.67
C TYR A 238 3.31 -20.57 4.53
N LEU A 239 2.88 -20.77 3.28
CA LEU A 239 3.69 -20.56 2.07
C LEU A 239 4.30 -19.15 1.97
N ARG A 240 3.65 -18.14 2.55
CA ARG A 240 4.05 -16.72 2.49
C ARG A 240 4.94 -16.29 3.65
N VAL A 241 5.14 -17.15 4.65
CA VAL A 241 5.97 -16.81 5.80
C VAL A 241 7.44 -16.92 5.40
N ASN A 242 8.16 -15.81 5.47
CA ASN A 242 9.61 -15.81 5.28
C ASN A 242 10.31 -16.27 6.58
N PRO A 243 11.20 -17.28 6.54
CA PRO A 243 11.93 -17.74 7.72
C PRO A 243 12.74 -16.66 8.44
N HIS A 244 13.29 -15.68 7.73
CA HIS A 244 14.09 -14.60 8.33
C HIS A 244 13.19 -13.66 9.13
N THR A 245 12.04 -13.29 8.57
CA THR A 245 11.01 -12.49 9.24
C THR A 245 10.48 -13.20 10.48
N ALA A 246 10.18 -14.50 10.35
CA ALA A 246 9.76 -15.34 11.46
C ALA A 246 10.84 -15.44 12.55
N LEU A 247 12.11 -15.63 12.18
CA LEU A 247 13.22 -15.66 13.13
C LEU A 247 13.36 -14.33 13.89
N ALA A 248 13.31 -13.19 13.18
CA ALA A 248 13.43 -11.86 13.78
C ALA A 248 12.33 -11.59 14.83
N LEU A 249 11.08 -11.95 14.52
CA LEU A 249 9.98 -11.83 15.48
C LEU A 249 10.16 -12.78 16.68
N LEU A 250 10.56 -14.02 16.43
CA LEU A 250 10.76 -15.02 17.47
C LEU A 250 11.88 -14.62 18.46
N GLU A 251 12.93 -13.97 17.96
CA GLU A 251 14.01 -13.42 18.78
C GLU A 251 13.51 -12.27 19.69
N LYS A 252 12.64 -11.39 19.20
CA LYS A 252 11.99 -10.36 20.03
C LYS A 252 11.07 -10.96 21.10
N MET A 253 10.41 -12.09 20.81
CA MET A 253 9.57 -12.76 21.81
C MET A 253 10.37 -13.47 22.90
N LYS A 254 11.61 -13.87 22.61
CA LYS A 254 12.52 -14.60 23.49
C LYS A 254 12.92 -13.81 24.75
N ASP A 255 13.11 -12.50 24.65
CA ASP A 255 13.64 -11.69 25.75
C ASP A 255 12.60 -11.37 26.84
N THR A 256 11.33 -11.70 26.62
CA THR A 256 10.24 -11.45 27.57
C THR A 256 10.39 -12.15 28.92
N SER A 257 11.07 -13.30 28.96
CA SER A 257 11.20 -14.08 30.19
C SER A 257 12.38 -13.67 31.09
N ARG A 258 13.40 -12.99 30.56
CA ARG A 258 14.66 -12.74 31.29
C ARG A 258 14.56 -11.69 32.39
N LYS A 259 13.65 -10.71 32.29
CA LYS A 259 13.55 -9.60 33.25
C LYS A 259 12.68 -9.86 34.48
N ASN A 260 11.76 -10.83 34.45
CA ASN A 260 10.86 -11.13 35.58
C ASN A 260 11.49 -12.07 36.64
N ASN A 261 12.67 -11.73 37.15
CA ASN A 261 13.54 -12.63 37.90
C ASN A 261 13.20 -12.86 39.40
N MET A 262 12.01 -12.49 39.88
CA MET A 262 11.71 -12.50 41.33
C MET A 262 10.91 -13.68 41.90
N PHE A 263 10.36 -14.61 41.10
CA PHE A 263 9.61 -15.76 41.67
C PHE A 263 9.89 -17.09 40.96
N ALA A 264 10.75 -17.92 41.55
CA ALA A 264 11.26 -19.17 40.96
C ALA A 264 10.29 -20.36 41.03
N GLN A 265 9.26 -20.31 41.88
CA GLN A 265 8.46 -21.49 42.25
C GLN A 265 7.24 -21.75 41.35
N PHE A 266 6.85 -20.79 40.50
CA PHE A 266 5.74 -20.91 39.53
C PHE A 266 6.20 -21.09 38.06
N ARG A 267 7.50 -21.36 37.83
CA ARG A 267 8.18 -21.21 36.52
C ARG A 267 8.26 -22.44 35.60
N LYS A 268 7.64 -23.58 35.90
CA LYS A 268 7.79 -24.78 35.03
C LYS A 268 7.28 -24.52 33.60
N ASN A 269 6.09 -23.96 33.48
CA ASN A 269 5.48 -23.63 32.17
C ASN A 269 6.24 -22.55 31.39
N GLU A 270 6.83 -21.57 32.09
CA GLU A 270 7.57 -20.49 31.44
C GLU A 270 8.94 -20.96 30.92
N ARG A 271 9.63 -21.81 31.70
CA ARG A 271 10.88 -22.47 31.27
C ARG A 271 10.66 -23.41 30.09
N ASP A 272 9.56 -24.16 30.08
CA ASP A 272 9.26 -25.08 28.98
C ASP A 272 8.88 -24.31 27.70
N LYS A 273 8.14 -23.18 27.82
CA LYS A 273 7.92 -22.24 26.71
C LYS A 273 9.25 -21.68 26.17
N GLN A 274 10.18 -21.30 27.05
CA GLN A 274 11.48 -20.79 26.65
C GLN A 274 12.31 -21.84 25.88
N LYS A 275 12.30 -23.09 26.33
CA LYS A 275 12.94 -24.21 25.61
C LYS A 275 12.32 -24.45 24.24
N LEU A 276 11.00 -24.33 24.13
CA LEU A 276 10.29 -24.42 22.85
C LEU A 276 10.74 -23.32 21.90
N ILE A 277 10.76 -22.07 22.34
CA ILE A 277 11.28 -20.94 21.56
C ILE A 277 12.72 -21.22 21.12
N ASP A 278 13.61 -21.61 22.04
CA ASP A 278 15.01 -21.87 21.73
C ASP A 278 15.21 -23.02 20.72
N THR A 279 14.36 -24.04 20.80
CA THR A 279 14.35 -25.16 19.85
C THR A 279 13.95 -24.69 18.46
N VAL A 280 12.86 -23.92 18.37
CA VAL A 280 12.36 -23.39 17.09
C VAL A 280 13.37 -22.41 16.48
N VAL A 281 13.99 -21.52 17.28
CA VAL A 281 15.06 -20.61 16.81
C VAL A 281 16.21 -21.40 16.17
N LYS A 282 16.67 -22.47 16.82
CA LYS A 282 17.74 -23.32 16.27
C LYS A 282 17.30 -23.99 14.96
N GLN A 283 16.09 -24.55 14.91
CA GLN A 283 15.55 -25.19 13.72
C GLN A 283 15.40 -24.20 12.56
N LEU A 284 14.92 -22.99 12.81
CA LEU A 284 14.82 -21.93 11.80
C LEU A 284 16.18 -21.51 11.26
N ARG A 285 17.17 -21.31 12.14
CA ARG A 285 18.54 -20.98 11.70
C ARG A 285 19.14 -22.08 10.82
N ASN A 286 18.94 -23.35 11.19
CA ASN A 286 19.36 -24.49 10.37
C ASN A 286 18.64 -24.50 9.01
N LEU A 287 17.32 -24.29 9.01
CA LEU A 287 16.52 -24.23 7.79
C LEU A 287 16.98 -23.11 6.86
N ILE A 288 17.24 -21.92 7.40
CA ILE A 288 17.78 -20.77 6.66
C ILE A 288 19.14 -21.12 6.05
N SER A 289 20.06 -21.68 6.85
CA SER A 289 21.39 -22.06 6.35
C SER A 289 21.34 -23.12 5.24
N ALA A 290 20.40 -24.08 5.33
CA ALA A 290 20.24 -25.14 4.34
C ALA A 290 19.66 -24.66 3.00
N HIS A 291 19.03 -23.48 2.96
CA HIS A 291 18.44 -22.89 1.76
C HIS A 291 19.24 -21.70 1.21
N GLN A 292 20.39 -21.37 1.82
CA GLN A 292 21.34 -20.36 1.34
C GLN A 292 22.49 -20.97 0.51
N THR A 293 22.64 -22.30 0.53
CA THR A 293 23.54 -23.09 -0.32
C THR A 293 22.81 -23.63 -1.53
#